data_AF-A0A933IGU2-F1
#
_entry.id   AF-A0A933IGU2-F1
#
_cell.length_a   1.000
_cell.length_b   1.000
_cell.length_c   1.000
_cell.angle_alpha   90.00
_cell.angle_beta   90.00
_cell.angle_gamma   90.00
#
_symmetry.space_group_name_H-M   'P 1'
#
loop_
_entity.id
_entity.type
_entity.pdbx_description
1 polymer ?
#
loop_
_entity_poly.entity_id
_entity_poly.type
_entity_poly.pdbx_seq_one_letter_code
_entity_poly.pdbx_strand_id
1 'polypeptide(L)'
;MTQEPERIHIEGEVARLLRPAGDGRMAVEREVRLSDLAGAVAEGHRTDRTPLLPEGTRLYARWRHTAVLVMEEPPRVRRIRWSAKTLKSEGEYTEHSLAFPFVVYLMGFHQTDFEEMRIYFRTAPLGGESDPLSFSNLWNVQAAESPLARCRACLRGRPEGLDRPVGEQAVRLVEYFWATGFNRDIEDNCFDRATGRDPRIATLEGWEAATKADPLFPLSVAWEPVGLSLGEALDHWRRHGDHSRKIESATDVADVMYRLHETR
;
A
#
# COMPACT_ATOMS: atom_id res chain seq x y z
N MET A 1 -34.67 -16.30 -13.47
CA MET A 1 -35.28 -15.92 -12.19
C MET A 1 -34.66 -14.59 -11.79
N THR A 2 -35.43 -13.52 -11.79
CA THR A 2 -34.99 -12.20 -11.32
C THR A 2 -34.88 -12.26 -9.79
N GLN A 3 -33.67 -12.20 -9.25
CA GLN A 3 -33.46 -11.97 -7.81
C GLN A 3 -34.13 -10.64 -7.45
N GLU A 4 -34.95 -10.63 -6.40
CA GLU A 4 -35.51 -9.38 -5.91
C GLU A 4 -34.38 -8.44 -5.47
N PRO A 5 -34.47 -7.14 -5.78
CA PRO A 5 -33.42 -6.19 -5.47
C PRO A 5 -33.25 -6.01 -3.96
N GLU A 6 -32.01 -5.83 -3.53
CA GLU A 6 -31.67 -5.44 -2.16
C GLU A 6 -32.38 -4.15 -1.78
N ARG A 7 -32.73 -4.00 -0.50
CA ARG A 7 -33.41 -2.79 0.01
C ARG A 7 -32.67 -2.23 1.21
N ILE A 8 -32.49 -0.92 1.24
CA ILE A 8 -32.03 -0.20 2.42
C ILE A 8 -33.23 0.47 3.08
N HIS A 9 -33.44 0.21 4.36
CA HIS A 9 -34.45 0.89 5.16
C HIS A 9 -33.76 1.75 6.22
N ILE A 10 -34.08 3.04 6.22
CA ILE A 10 -33.55 4.00 7.20
C ILE A 10 -34.68 4.39 8.14
N GLU A 11 -34.49 4.19 9.43
CA GLU A 11 -35.44 4.53 10.47
C GLU A 11 -34.71 5.10 11.68
N GLY A 12 -35.02 6.35 12.04
CA GLY A 12 -34.30 7.07 13.09
C GLY A 12 -32.81 7.19 12.77
N GLU A 13 -31.96 6.75 13.70
CA GLU A 13 -30.49 6.81 13.59
C GLU A 13 -29.87 5.54 12.98
N VAL A 14 -30.69 4.67 12.37
CA VAL A 14 -30.29 3.33 11.96
C VAL A 14 -30.59 3.09 10.48
N ALA A 15 -29.63 2.48 9.77
CA ALA A 15 -29.80 1.98 8.41
C ALA A 15 -29.73 0.45 8.40
N ARG A 16 -30.70 -0.20 7.75
CA ARG A 16 -30.86 -1.66 7.68
C ARG A 16 -30.79 -2.15 6.24
N LEU A 17 -29.92 -3.12 5.99
CA LEU A 17 -29.85 -3.86 4.74
C LEU A 17 -30.83 -5.03 4.83
N LEU A 18 -31.79 -5.06 3.92
CA LEU A 18 -32.80 -6.09 3.82
C LEU A 18 -32.52 -6.96 2.59
N ARG A 19 -32.51 -8.29 2.77
CA ARG A 19 -32.45 -9.26 1.67
C ARG A 19 -33.63 -10.22 1.68
N PRO A 20 -34.01 -10.77 0.52
CA PRO A 20 -35.02 -11.82 0.44
C PRO A 20 -34.52 -13.09 1.13
N ALA A 21 -35.24 -13.56 2.13
CA ALA A 21 -35.05 -14.87 2.70
C ALA A 21 -35.58 -15.95 1.74
N GLY A 22 -35.19 -17.21 1.96
CA GLY A 22 -35.61 -18.34 1.11
C GLY A 22 -37.12 -18.58 1.04
N ASP A 23 -37.91 -17.94 1.90
CA ASP A 23 -39.37 -17.97 1.94
C ASP A 23 -40.04 -16.72 1.32
N GLY A 24 -39.27 -15.83 0.69
CA GLY A 24 -39.75 -14.61 0.04
C GLY A 24 -40.02 -13.43 1.00
N ARG A 25 -39.78 -13.58 2.31
CA ARG A 25 -39.85 -12.45 3.25
C ARG A 25 -38.53 -11.68 3.25
N MET A 26 -38.59 -10.36 3.42
CA MET A 26 -37.38 -9.56 3.60
C MET A 26 -36.87 -9.72 5.04
N ALA A 27 -35.62 -10.16 5.20
CA ALA A 27 -34.94 -10.26 6.48
C ALA A 27 -33.89 -9.16 6.61
N VAL A 28 -33.70 -8.63 7.82
CA VAL A 28 -32.57 -7.73 8.11
C VAL A 28 -31.31 -8.57 8.11
N GLU A 29 -30.42 -8.29 7.17
CA GLU A 29 -29.12 -8.95 7.09
C GLU A 29 -28.05 -8.17 7.87
N ARG A 30 -28.12 -6.83 7.83
CA ARG A 30 -27.13 -5.97 8.48
C ARG A 30 -27.76 -4.67 8.98
N GLU A 31 -27.25 -4.17 10.09
CA GLU A 31 -27.68 -2.92 10.71
C GLU A 31 -26.46 -2.05 11.08
N VAL A 32 -26.47 -0.79 10.65
CA VAL A 32 -25.39 0.18 10.93
C VAL A 32 -25.99 1.52 11.34
N ARG A 33 -25.21 2.38 12.01
CA ARG A 33 -25.67 3.75 12.32
C ARG A 33 -25.79 4.57 11.03
N LEU A 34 -26.87 5.33 10.92
CA LEU A 34 -27.11 6.21 9.78
C LEU A 34 -26.00 7.26 9.64
N SER A 35 -25.48 7.78 10.76
CA SER A 35 -24.35 8.73 10.75
C SER A 35 -23.13 8.16 10.03
N ASP A 36 -22.83 6.89 10.27
CA ASP A 36 -21.63 6.21 9.77
C ASP A 36 -21.81 5.89 8.29
N LEU A 37 -23.02 5.44 7.91
CA LEU A 37 -23.38 5.24 6.51
C LEU A 37 -23.37 6.55 5.71
N ALA A 38 -23.99 7.61 6.23
CA ALA A 38 -24.01 8.91 5.58
C ALA A 38 -22.60 9.52 5.49
N GLY A 39 -21.77 9.33 6.52
CA GLY A 39 -20.35 9.69 6.51
C GLY A 39 -19.61 9.00 5.38
N ALA A 40 -19.68 7.67 5.31
CA ALA A 40 -18.99 6.87 4.29
C ALA A 40 -19.45 7.21 2.86
N VAL A 41 -20.75 7.44 2.66
CA VAL A 41 -21.31 7.87 1.36
C VAL A 41 -20.85 9.29 1.01
N ALA A 42 -20.85 10.22 1.97
CA ALA A 42 -20.45 11.61 1.75
C ALA A 42 -18.93 11.80 1.59
N GLU A 43 -18.12 11.01 2.28
CA GLU A 43 -16.66 11.00 2.18
C GLU A 43 -16.20 10.52 0.81
N GLY A 44 -16.95 9.61 0.18
CA GLY A 44 -16.76 9.27 -1.23
C GLY A 44 -16.79 10.50 -2.17
N HIS A 45 -17.47 11.57 -1.78
CA HIS A 45 -17.61 12.80 -2.55
C HIS A 45 -16.72 13.96 -2.10
N ARG A 46 -15.97 13.83 -1.00
CA ARG A 46 -15.22 14.95 -0.43
C ARG A 46 -13.73 14.82 -0.72
N THR A 47 -13.30 15.45 -1.82
CA THR A 47 -12.13 16.34 -1.84
C THR A 47 -11.92 16.85 -3.26
N ASP A 48 -12.54 17.99 -3.60
CA ASP A 48 -12.29 18.68 -4.88
C ASP A 48 -10.92 19.38 -4.93
N ARG A 49 -10.12 19.24 -3.86
CA ARG A 49 -8.81 19.86 -3.74
C ARG A 49 -7.75 18.78 -3.67
N THR A 50 -6.72 18.94 -4.51
CA THR A 50 -5.47 18.20 -4.37
C THR A 50 -4.92 18.42 -2.95
N PRO A 51 -4.59 17.35 -2.20
CA PRO A 51 -4.02 17.50 -0.87
C PRO A 51 -2.65 18.18 -0.96
N LEU A 52 -2.16 18.67 0.18
CA LEU A 52 -0.75 19.04 0.28
C LEU A 52 0.09 17.78 0.11
N LEU A 53 0.98 17.82 -0.88
CA LEU A 53 1.82 16.69 -1.25
C LEU A 53 3.18 16.82 -0.54
N PRO A 54 3.71 15.75 0.06
CA PRO A 54 5.00 15.79 0.74
C PRO A 54 6.15 15.96 -0.25
N GLU A 55 7.32 16.34 0.26
CA GLU A 55 8.55 16.38 -0.51
C GLU A 55 8.86 15.00 -1.14
N GLY A 56 9.43 15.01 -2.33
CA GLY A 56 9.71 13.78 -3.08
C GLY A 56 8.50 13.23 -3.82
N THR A 57 7.30 13.84 -3.72
CA THR A 57 6.17 13.45 -4.56
C THR A 57 6.49 13.67 -6.04
N ARG A 58 6.38 12.59 -6.82
CA ARG A 58 6.56 12.60 -8.29
C ARG A 58 5.24 12.61 -9.02
N LEU A 59 4.22 11.96 -8.45
CA LEU A 59 2.89 11.87 -9.05
C LEU A 59 1.85 11.69 -7.95
N TYR A 60 0.72 12.35 -8.11
CA TYR A 60 -0.50 12.07 -7.35
C TYR A 60 -1.62 11.85 -8.37
N ALA A 61 -2.13 10.62 -8.41
CA ALA A 61 -3.25 10.27 -9.28
C ALA A 61 -4.45 9.88 -8.43
N ARG A 62 -5.64 10.21 -8.94
CA ARG A 62 -6.90 9.89 -8.28
C ARG A 62 -7.92 9.43 -9.30
N TRP A 63 -8.58 8.33 -8.97
CA TRP A 63 -9.68 7.74 -9.72
C TRP A 63 -10.84 7.50 -8.77
N ARG A 64 -11.84 8.39 -8.80
CA ARG A 64 -13.00 8.38 -7.89
C ARG A 64 -12.57 8.38 -6.41
N HIS A 65 -12.75 7.25 -5.74
CA HIS A 65 -12.46 7.03 -4.32
C HIS A 65 -11.05 6.49 -4.08
N THR A 66 -10.34 6.07 -5.12
CA THR A 66 -8.97 5.57 -5.02
C THR A 66 -7.98 6.67 -5.38
N ALA A 67 -6.93 6.83 -4.59
CA ALA A 67 -5.81 7.69 -4.89
C ALA A 67 -4.50 6.92 -4.77
N VAL A 68 -3.52 7.28 -5.59
CA VAL A 68 -2.15 6.77 -5.47
C VAL A 68 -1.21 7.94 -5.39
N LEU A 69 -0.38 7.93 -4.35
CA LEU A 69 0.74 8.85 -4.19
C LEU A 69 2.04 8.12 -4.55
N VAL A 70 2.78 8.68 -5.51
CA VAL A 70 4.11 8.22 -5.89
C VAL A 70 5.13 9.16 -5.27
N MET A 71 5.93 8.63 -4.35
CA MET A 71 7.08 9.35 -3.78
C MET A 71 8.38 8.72 -4.25
N GLU A 72 9.40 9.53 -4.43
CA GLU A 72 10.75 9.12 -4.74
C GLU A 72 11.72 9.75 -3.74
N GLU A 73 12.60 8.92 -3.19
CA GLU A 73 13.74 9.39 -2.41
C GLU A 73 15.04 9.16 -3.20
N PRO A 74 15.93 10.16 -3.27
CA PRO A 74 17.19 10.04 -3.99
C PRO A 74 18.14 9.03 -3.30
N PRO A 75 19.20 8.59 -3.99
CA PRO A 75 20.18 7.67 -3.45
C PRO A 75 20.76 8.18 -2.13
N ARG A 76 20.69 7.34 -1.10
CA ARG A 76 21.18 7.69 0.23
C ARG A 76 21.54 6.46 1.04
N VAL A 77 22.40 6.68 2.02
CA VAL A 77 22.70 5.69 3.06
C VAL A 77 21.62 5.75 4.13
N ARG A 78 21.13 4.59 4.56
CA ARG A 78 20.21 4.46 5.70
C ARG A 78 20.77 3.51 6.72
N ARG A 79 20.47 3.79 7.98
CA ARG A 79 20.65 2.85 9.07
C ARG A 79 19.41 1.97 9.13
N ILE A 80 19.58 0.67 8.99
CA ILE A 80 18.52 -0.31 9.15
C ILE A 80 18.77 -1.17 10.38
N ARG A 81 17.70 -1.65 11.00
CA ARG A 81 17.76 -2.65 12.07
C ARG A 81 17.40 -4.00 11.47
N TRP A 82 18.24 -5.01 11.64
CA TRP A 82 18.02 -6.34 11.08
C TRP A 82 18.16 -7.44 12.13
N SER A 83 17.32 -8.46 12.03
CA SER A 83 17.39 -9.70 12.81
C SER A 83 17.33 -10.92 11.89
N ALA A 84 18.20 -11.90 12.12
CA ALA A 84 18.19 -13.19 11.42
C ALA A 84 16.99 -14.07 11.80
N LYS A 85 16.25 -13.69 12.85
CA LYS A 85 15.17 -14.46 13.45
C LYS A 85 13.80 -13.87 13.10
N THR A 86 12.77 -14.71 13.17
CA THR A 86 11.37 -14.26 13.03
C THR A 86 10.87 -13.63 14.32
N LEU A 87 9.77 -12.89 14.27
CA LEU A 87 9.10 -12.28 15.43
C LEU A 87 8.71 -13.27 16.53
N LYS A 88 8.41 -14.52 16.14
CA LYS A 88 8.04 -15.60 17.07
C LYS A 88 9.21 -16.08 17.91
N SER A 89 10.42 -15.65 17.59
CA SER A 89 11.66 -16.00 18.27
C SER A 89 12.37 -14.74 18.73
N GLU A 90 12.72 -14.66 20.02
CA GLU A 90 13.49 -13.53 20.53
C GLU A 90 14.81 -13.39 19.75
N GLY A 91 14.91 -12.33 18.95
CA GLY A 91 16.04 -12.05 18.08
C GLY A 91 16.64 -10.69 18.41
N GLU A 92 17.95 -10.67 18.59
CA GLU A 92 18.70 -9.42 18.72
C GLU A 92 18.72 -8.69 17.38
N TYR A 93 18.49 -7.38 17.44
CA TYR A 93 18.61 -6.51 16.29
C TYR A 93 20.04 -5.98 16.18
N THR A 94 20.62 -6.12 15.00
CA THR A 94 21.88 -5.49 14.61
C THR A 94 21.59 -4.27 13.74
N GLU A 95 22.44 -3.25 13.83
CA GLU A 95 22.34 -2.06 12.98
C GLU A 95 23.32 -2.15 11.81
N HIS A 96 22.88 -1.75 10.62
CA HIS A 96 23.68 -1.73 9.40
C HIS A 96 23.46 -0.42 8.64
N SER A 97 24.53 0.18 8.12
CA SER A 97 24.47 1.38 7.29
C SER A 97 24.60 1.01 5.81
N LEU A 98 23.49 1.05 5.08
CA LEU A 98 23.38 0.53 3.72
C LEU A 98 23.03 1.65 2.74
N ALA A 99 23.74 1.71 1.62
CA ALA A 99 23.42 2.59 0.50
C ALA A 99 22.26 2.02 -0.31
N PHE A 100 21.32 2.88 -0.67
CA PHE A 100 20.18 2.56 -1.52
C PHE A 100 20.22 3.40 -2.80
N PRO A 101 19.69 2.86 -3.93
CA PRO A 101 19.52 3.65 -5.15
C PRO A 101 18.29 4.57 -4.98
N PHE A 102 17.70 5.06 -6.07
CA PHE A 102 16.41 5.75 -5.94
C PHE A 102 15.37 4.76 -5.41
N VAL A 103 14.67 5.14 -4.33
CA VAL A 103 13.59 4.34 -3.76
C VAL A 103 12.26 4.98 -4.12
N VAL A 104 11.41 4.21 -4.78
CA VAL A 104 10.10 4.64 -5.26
C VAL A 104 9.02 3.97 -4.43
N TYR A 105 8.14 4.77 -3.85
CA TYR A 105 7.00 4.34 -3.04
C TYR A 105 5.72 4.61 -3.80
N LEU A 106 4.90 3.58 -4.01
CA LEU A 106 3.52 3.73 -4.47
C LEU A 106 2.61 3.44 -3.28
N MET A 107 1.92 4.46 -2.79
CA MET A 107 0.99 4.35 -1.66
C MET A 107 -0.44 4.50 -2.18
N GLY A 108 -1.22 3.43 -2.04
CA GLY A 108 -2.62 3.39 -2.40
C GLY A 108 -3.52 3.78 -1.23
N PHE A 109 -4.51 4.61 -1.51
CA PHE A 109 -5.51 5.08 -0.57
C PHE A 109 -6.91 4.85 -1.13
N HIS A 110 -7.85 4.45 -0.29
CA HIS A 110 -9.28 4.42 -0.60
C HIS A 110 -10.04 5.30 0.38
N GLN A 111 -10.78 6.29 -0.14
CA GLN A 111 -11.46 7.29 0.68
C GLN A 111 -10.55 7.93 1.75
N THR A 112 -9.29 8.19 1.39
CA THR A 112 -8.21 8.69 2.26
C THR A 112 -7.61 7.69 3.26
N ASP A 113 -8.20 6.51 3.42
CA ASP A 113 -7.61 5.43 4.20
C ASP A 113 -6.49 4.75 3.43
N PHE A 114 -5.34 4.58 4.09
CA PHE A 114 -4.23 3.80 3.55
C PHE A 114 -4.60 2.31 3.37
N GLU A 115 -4.39 1.78 2.17
CA GLU A 115 -4.62 0.37 1.85
C GLU A 115 -3.32 -0.43 1.75
N GLU A 116 -2.37 0.07 0.95
CA GLU A 116 -1.10 -0.61 0.73
C GLU A 116 0.01 0.32 0.26
N MET A 117 1.25 -0.12 0.50
CA MET A 117 2.46 0.52 -0.01
C MET A 117 3.26 -0.50 -0.79
N ARG A 118 3.75 -0.10 -1.97
CA ARG A 118 4.71 -0.88 -2.77
C ARG A 118 6.02 -0.13 -2.89
N ILE A 119 7.12 -0.86 -2.85
CA ILE A 119 8.47 -0.29 -2.89
C ILE A 119 9.25 -0.86 -4.06
N TYR A 120 9.78 0.03 -4.89
CA TYR A 120 10.59 -0.28 -6.05
C TYR A 120 11.92 0.46 -6.00
N PHE A 121 12.88 -0.03 -6.77
CA PHE A 121 14.15 0.66 -6.99
C PHE A 121 14.30 1.16 -8.42
N ARG A 122 15.16 2.17 -8.56
CA ARG A 122 15.66 2.66 -9.84
C ARG A 122 17.09 3.19 -9.73
N THR A 123 17.84 3.09 -10.82
CA THR A 123 19.21 3.64 -10.93
C THR A 123 19.25 5.06 -11.50
N ALA A 124 18.11 5.65 -11.82
CA ALA A 124 17.96 7.03 -12.28
C ALA A 124 16.62 7.61 -11.79
N PRO A 125 16.50 8.94 -11.62
CA PRO A 125 15.25 9.58 -11.22
C PRO A 125 14.09 9.23 -12.16
N LEU A 126 12.87 9.21 -11.63
CA LEU A 126 11.63 9.14 -12.40
C LEU A 126 11.52 10.32 -13.36
N GLY A 127 11.45 10.02 -14.66
CA GLY A 127 11.17 10.97 -15.73
C GLY A 127 9.71 10.89 -16.22
N GLY A 128 9.05 9.74 -16.08
CA GLY A 128 7.65 9.59 -16.45
C GLY A 128 7.08 8.18 -16.25
N GLU A 129 5.83 7.99 -16.67
CA GLU A 129 5.09 6.74 -16.48
C GLU A 129 5.65 5.55 -17.27
N SER A 130 6.34 5.79 -18.39
CA SER A 130 6.95 4.72 -19.21
C SER A 130 8.19 4.09 -18.59
N ASP A 131 8.70 4.68 -17.51
CA ASP A 131 9.97 4.25 -16.97
C ASP A 131 9.87 2.91 -16.23
N PRO A 132 10.86 2.02 -16.38
CA PRO A 132 10.85 0.71 -15.76
C PRO A 132 11.10 0.76 -14.26
N LEU A 133 10.51 -0.20 -13.55
CA LEU A 133 10.72 -0.43 -12.12
C LEU A 133 11.50 -1.73 -11.90
N SER A 134 12.39 -1.70 -10.90
CA SER A 134 13.13 -2.88 -10.44
C SER A 134 12.66 -3.33 -9.06
N PHE A 135 12.80 -4.63 -8.80
CA PHE A 135 12.62 -5.18 -7.46
C PHE A 135 13.56 -4.47 -6.50
N SER A 136 13.08 -4.25 -5.27
CA SER A 136 13.95 -3.85 -4.17
C SER A 136 14.83 -5.03 -3.74
N ASN A 137 15.68 -4.82 -2.74
CA ASN A 137 16.37 -5.89 -2.00
C ASN A 137 16.08 -5.78 -0.50
N LEU A 138 14.80 -5.67 -0.16
CA LEU A 138 14.35 -5.45 1.21
C LEU A 138 13.64 -6.70 1.76
N TRP A 139 13.98 -7.10 2.98
CA TRP A 139 13.33 -8.24 3.64
C TRP A 139 11.84 -8.02 3.92
N ASN A 140 11.45 -6.78 4.24
CA ASN A 140 10.07 -6.45 4.56
C ASN A 140 9.24 -6.15 3.30
N VAL A 141 9.66 -6.61 2.12
CA VAL A 141 8.97 -6.42 0.84
C VAL A 141 8.80 -7.77 0.15
N GLN A 142 7.57 -8.10 -0.24
CA GLN A 142 7.24 -9.36 -0.90
C GLN A 142 7.75 -9.41 -2.34
N ALA A 143 8.35 -10.54 -2.75
CA ALA A 143 8.76 -10.80 -4.13
C ALA A 143 7.80 -11.75 -4.86
N ALA A 144 6.55 -11.86 -4.39
CA ALA A 144 5.52 -12.72 -4.96
C ALA A 144 5.40 -12.55 -6.48
N GLU A 145 5.13 -13.65 -7.21
CA GLU A 145 4.96 -13.60 -8.66
C GLU A 145 3.65 -12.90 -9.07
N SER A 146 2.64 -12.89 -8.20
CA SER A 146 1.36 -12.24 -8.51
C SER A 146 1.53 -10.72 -8.68
N PRO A 147 1.01 -10.12 -9.77
CA PRO A 147 0.99 -8.65 -9.94
C PRO A 147 0.29 -7.89 -8.80
N LEU A 148 -0.60 -8.56 -8.06
CA LEU A 148 -1.35 -8.00 -6.94
C LEU A 148 -0.55 -7.97 -5.63
N ALA A 149 0.42 -8.86 -5.47
CA ALA A 149 1.18 -9.01 -4.23
C ALA A 149 2.66 -8.60 -4.37
N ARG A 150 3.18 -8.50 -5.59
CA ARG A 150 4.59 -8.18 -5.83
C ARG A 150 4.96 -6.80 -5.31
N CYS A 151 6.14 -6.70 -4.71
CA CYS A 151 6.73 -5.49 -4.15
C CYS A 151 5.90 -4.84 -3.03
N ARG A 152 4.92 -5.55 -2.46
CA ARG A 152 4.12 -5.04 -1.33
C ARG A 152 4.97 -5.00 -0.06
N ALA A 153 5.02 -3.84 0.57
CA ALA A 153 5.73 -3.64 1.83
C ALA A 153 4.88 -4.11 3.02
N CYS A 154 5.48 -4.90 3.89
CA CYS A 154 4.90 -5.21 5.19
C CYS A 154 5.30 -4.14 6.20
N LEU A 155 4.31 -3.43 6.73
CA LEU A 155 4.52 -2.45 7.79
C LEU A 155 4.60 -3.08 9.18
N ARG A 156 4.39 -4.40 9.32
CA ARG A 156 4.44 -5.10 10.62
C ARG A 156 3.53 -4.45 11.68
N GLY A 157 2.30 -4.17 11.27
CA GLY A 157 1.29 -3.49 12.08
C GLY A 157 0.68 -2.30 11.36
N ARG A 158 -0.21 -1.59 12.05
CA ARG A 158 -0.83 -0.36 11.57
C ARG A 158 -0.13 0.82 12.25
N PRO A 159 0.60 1.69 11.53
CA PRO A 159 1.18 2.88 12.13
C PRO A 159 0.09 3.77 12.73
N GLU A 160 0.43 4.48 13.80
CA GLU A 160 -0.44 5.51 14.39
C GLU A 160 -0.54 6.73 13.46
N GLY A 161 -1.66 7.45 13.52
CA GLY A 161 -1.84 8.68 12.75
C GLY A 161 -2.24 8.49 11.29
N LEU A 162 -2.82 7.34 10.94
CA LEU A 162 -3.39 7.10 9.59
C LEU A 162 -4.75 7.77 9.38
N ASP A 163 -5.29 8.45 10.39
CA ASP A 163 -6.46 9.33 10.34
C ASP A 163 -6.13 10.76 9.84
N ARG A 164 -4.85 11.03 9.56
CA ARG A 164 -4.34 12.34 9.10
C ARG A 164 -4.56 12.57 7.61
N PRO A 165 -4.35 13.80 7.09
CA PRO A 165 -4.34 14.03 5.65
C PRO A 165 -3.32 13.15 4.91
N VAL A 166 -3.64 12.73 3.68
CA VAL A 166 -2.85 11.80 2.85
C VAL A 166 -1.35 12.13 2.81
N GLY A 167 -0.98 13.41 2.68
CA GLY A 167 0.42 13.81 2.65
C GLY A 167 1.17 13.55 3.95
N GLU A 168 0.53 13.76 5.11
CA GLU A 168 1.11 13.42 6.42
C GLU A 168 1.16 11.91 6.65
N GLN A 169 0.12 11.19 6.21
CA GLN A 169 0.12 9.71 6.27
C GLN A 169 1.32 9.15 5.50
N ALA A 170 1.56 9.64 4.28
CA ALA A 170 2.62 9.16 3.42
C ALA A 170 4.02 9.30 4.04
N VAL A 171 4.33 10.47 4.63
CA VAL A 171 5.60 10.68 5.34
C VAL A 171 5.75 9.68 6.49
N ARG A 172 4.70 9.51 7.31
CA ARG A 172 4.70 8.56 8.43
C ARG A 172 4.82 7.11 7.98
N LEU A 173 4.19 6.72 6.87
CA LEU A 173 4.28 5.37 6.32
C LEU A 173 5.72 5.03 5.92
N VAL A 174 6.39 5.97 5.24
CA VAL A 174 7.80 5.81 4.86
C VAL A 174 8.69 5.75 6.11
N GLU A 175 8.55 6.70 7.03
CA GLU A 175 9.31 6.71 8.29
C GLU A 175 9.12 5.43 9.10
N TYR A 176 7.86 5.00 9.25
CA TYR A 176 7.50 3.81 10.00
C TYR A 176 8.11 2.55 9.36
N PHE A 177 8.00 2.40 8.03
CA PHE A 177 8.61 1.27 7.32
C PHE A 177 10.11 1.16 7.60
N TRP A 178 10.86 2.25 7.50
CA TRP A 178 12.30 2.24 7.75
C TRP A 178 12.67 2.10 9.23
N ALA A 179 11.81 2.56 10.15
CA ALA A 179 11.97 2.37 11.58
C ALA A 179 11.64 0.93 12.02
N THR A 180 10.86 0.18 11.21
CA THR A 180 10.59 -1.22 11.51
C THR A 180 11.88 -2.03 11.50
N GLY A 181 11.99 -2.96 12.45
CA GLY A 181 13.05 -3.96 12.40
C GLY A 181 12.80 -4.93 11.25
N PHE A 182 13.74 -5.01 10.31
CA PHE A 182 13.77 -5.98 9.21
C PHE A 182 14.10 -7.37 9.74
N ASN A 183 13.45 -8.39 9.21
CA ASN A 183 13.63 -9.77 9.67
C ASN A 183 13.20 -10.79 8.61
N ARG A 184 13.14 -12.08 8.97
CA ARG A 184 12.75 -13.16 8.06
C ARG A 184 11.27 -13.57 8.14
N ASP A 185 10.38 -12.68 8.61
CA ASP A 185 8.95 -13.02 8.72
C ASP A 185 8.26 -13.13 7.36
N ILE A 186 8.82 -12.52 6.32
CA ILE A 186 8.29 -12.61 4.96
C ILE A 186 9.06 -13.69 4.20
N GLU A 187 8.36 -14.79 3.93
CA GLU A 187 8.77 -15.78 2.94
C GLU A 187 8.74 -15.16 1.54
N ASP A 188 9.66 -15.59 0.66
CA ASP A 188 9.81 -15.07 -0.69
C ASP A 188 9.92 -13.53 -0.74
N ASN A 189 10.80 -12.97 0.11
CA ASN A 189 11.05 -11.54 0.14
C ASN A 189 12.01 -11.08 -0.98
N CYS A 190 12.03 -9.77 -1.22
CA CYS A 190 12.86 -9.15 -2.25
C CYS A 190 14.36 -9.26 -1.98
N PHE A 191 14.80 -9.37 -0.72
CA PHE A 191 16.23 -9.56 -0.42
C PHE A 191 16.72 -10.93 -0.92
N ASP A 192 16.02 -12.01 -0.58
CA ASP A 192 16.43 -13.37 -0.97
C ASP A 192 16.54 -13.50 -2.50
N ARG A 193 15.61 -12.89 -3.23
CA ARG A 193 15.63 -12.80 -4.70
C ARG A 193 16.86 -12.06 -5.25
N ALA A 194 17.33 -11.03 -4.56
CA ALA A 194 18.44 -10.19 -5.00
C ALA A 194 19.83 -10.79 -4.70
N THR A 195 19.92 -11.78 -3.79
CA THR A 195 21.21 -12.32 -3.32
C THR A 195 22.14 -12.82 -4.44
N GLY A 196 21.58 -13.40 -5.51
CA GLY A 196 22.34 -13.90 -6.65
C GLY A 196 22.70 -12.86 -7.71
N ARG A 197 22.34 -11.58 -7.52
CA ARG A 197 22.45 -10.54 -8.57
C ARG A 197 23.79 -9.83 -8.56
N ASP A 198 24.30 -9.50 -7.38
CA ASP A 198 25.57 -8.82 -7.22
C ASP A 198 26.21 -9.26 -5.89
N PRO A 199 27.47 -9.71 -5.88
CA PRO A 199 28.13 -10.19 -4.67
C PRO A 199 28.19 -9.13 -3.57
N ARG A 200 28.16 -7.84 -3.92
CA ARG A 200 28.17 -6.73 -2.96
C ARG A 200 26.88 -6.65 -2.14
N ILE A 201 25.75 -7.15 -2.62
CA ILE A 201 24.46 -7.09 -1.91
C ILE A 201 23.97 -8.46 -1.42
N ALA A 202 24.80 -9.50 -1.59
CA ALA A 202 24.44 -10.86 -1.21
C ALA A 202 24.34 -11.06 0.31
N THR A 203 25.09 -10.27 1.08
CA THR A 203 25.05 -10.25 2.55
C THR A 203 25.03 -8.82 3.08
N LEU A 204 24.61 -8.65 4.33
CA LEU A 204 24.62 -7.35 5.00
C LEU A 204 26.03 -6.78 5.11
N GLU A 205 27.01 -7.61 5.46
CA GLU A 205 28.41 -7.21 5.62
C GLU A 205 29.03 -6.80 4.29
N GLY A 206 28.73 -7.55 3.21
CA GLY A 206 29.16 -7.19 1.87
C GLY A 206 28.57 -5.85 1.43
N TRP A 207 27.29 -5.62 1.76
CA TRP A 207 26.59 -4.40 1.37
C TRP A 207 27.10 -3.20 2.17
N GLU A 208 27.30 -3.34 3.48
CA GLU A 208 27.87 -2.27 4.30
C GLU A 208 29.31 -1.94 3.89
N ALA A 209 30.14 -2.96 3.56
CA ALA A 209 31.49 -2.74 3.05
C ALA A 209 31.48 -1.99 1.71
N ALA A 210 30.61 -2.37 0.77
CA ALA A 210 30.45 -1.69 -0.50
C ALA A 210 29.90 -0.26 -0.33
N THR A 211 28.95 -0.08 0.59
CA THR A 211 28.39 1.23 0.97
C THR A 211 29.47 2.18 1.47
N LYS A 212 30.37 1.67 2.33
CA LYS A 212 31.49 2.45 2.87
C LYS A 212 32.50 2.83 1.78
N ALA A 213 32.73 1.95 0.82
CA ALA A 213 33.65 2.20 -0.29
C ALA A 213 33.09 3.21 -1.30
N ASP A 214 31.81 3.09 -1.64
CA ASP A 214 31.12 3.96 -2.59
C ASP A 214 29.62 4.05 -2.25
N PRO A 215 29.14 5.13 -1.60
CA PRO A 215 27.73 5.30 -1.27
C PRO A 215 26.78 5.37 -2.48
N LEU A 216 27.30 5.51 -3.70
CA LEU A 216 26.52 5.53 -4.95
C LEU A 216 26.60 4.21 -5.71
N PHE A 217 27.33 3.21 -5.22
CA PHE A 217 27.44 1.90 -5.86
C PHE A 217 26.08 1.25 -6.22
N PRO A 218 24.97 1.46 -5.46
CA PRO A 218 23.68 0.88 -5.82
C PRO A 218 23.16 1.33 -7.19
N LEU A 219 23.63 2.47 -7.71
CA LEU A 219 23.29 2.95 -9.06
C LEU A 219 23.96 2.12 -10.17
N SER A 220 25.03 1.40 -9.84
CA SER A 220 25.75 0.50 -10.76
C SER A 220 25.24 -0.94 -10.74
N VAL A 221 24.37 -1.29 -9.79
CA VAL A 221 23.83 -2.65 -9.63
C VAL A 221 22.77 -2.90 -10.70
N ALA A 222 22.87 -4.04 -11.39
CA ALA A 222 21.86 -4.51 -12.34
C ALA A 222 20.66 -5.10 -11.59
N TRP A 223 19.86 -4.23 -10.97
CA TRP A 223 18.65 -4.63 -10.24
C TRP A 223 17.68 -5.37 -11.15
N GLU A 224 17.07 -6.43 -10.62
CA GLU A 224 16.14 -7.23 -11.39
C GLU A 224 14.91 -6.40 -11.80
N PRO A 225 14.57 -6.33 -13.11
CA PRO A 225 13.34 -5.69 -13.54
C PRO A 225 12.11 -6.40 -13.00
N VAL A 226 11.12 -5.63 -12.55
CA VAL A 226 9.80 -6.19 -12.19
C VAL A 226 9.02 -6.65 -13.44
N GLY A 227 9.42 -6.16 -14.62
CA GLY A 227 8.67 -6.31 -15.86
C GLY A 227 7.46 -5.38 -15.94
N LEU A 228 7.50 -4.26 -15.20
CA LEU A 228 6.48 -3.22 -15.20
C LEU A 228 7.14 -1.85 -15.32
N SER A 229 6.49 -0.95 -16.04
CA SER A 229 6.69 0.49 -15.96
C SER A 229 5.90 1.10 -14.78
N LEU A 230 6.16 2.37 -14.45
CA LEU A 230 5.37 3.09 -13.45
C LEU A 230 3.88 3.11 -13.82
N GLY A 231 3.54 3.42 -15.07
CA GLY A 231 2.16 3.47 -15.55
C GLY A 231 1.46 2.11 -15.41
N GLU A 232 2.14 1.02 -15.76
CA GLU A 232 1.60 -0.34 -15.59
C GLU A 232 1.45 -0.74 -14.12
N ALA A 233 2.31 -0.24 -13.22
CA ALA A 233 2.12 -0.42 -11.79
C ALA A 233 0.88 0.35 -11.30
N LEU A 234 0.69 1.60 -11.75
CA LEU A 234 -0.47 2.45 -11.43
C LEU A 234 -1.81 1.86 -11.92
N ASP A 235 -1.78 1.15 -13.05
CA ASP A 235 -2.95 0.54 -13.68
C ASP A 235 -3.75 -0.40 -12.79
N HIS A 236 -3.09 -1.02 -11.81
CA HIS A 236 -3.77 -1.85 -10.81
C HIS A 236 -4.79 -1.03 -10.01
N TRP A 237 -4.36 0.11 -9.46
CA TRP A 237 -5.22 1.00 -8.68
C TRP A 237 -6.22 1.74 -9.57
N ARG A 238 -5.83 2.11 -10.80
CA ARG A 238 -6.76 2.69 -11.77
C ARG A 238 -7.95 1.78 -12.01
N ARG A 239 -7.71 0.48 -12.30
CA ARG A 239 -8.78 -0.50 -12.45
C ARG A 239 -9.63 -0.61 -11.20
N HIS A 240 -9.03 -0.60 -10.01
CA HIS A 240 -9.78 -0.63 -8.75
C HIS A 240 -10.68 0.60 -8.59
N GLY A 241 -10.17 1.79 -8.92
CA GLY A 241 -10.93 3.05 -8.91
C GLY A 241 -12.02 3.11 -9.97
N ASP A 242 -11.77 2.59 -11.18
CA ASP A 242 -12.75 2.54 -12.27
C ASP A 242 -13.88 1.54 -11.99
N HIS A 243 -13.58 0.45 -11.29
CA HIS A 243 -14.56 -0.52 -10.81
C HIS A 243 -15.30 -0.08 -9.53
N SER A 244 -14.89 1.02 -8.88
CA SER A 244 -15.71 1.66 -7.84
C SER A 244 -16.92 2.32 -8.50
N ARG A 245 -17.97 1.54 -8.72
CA ARG A 245 -19.22 1.96 -9.35
C ARG A 245 -19.77 3.16 -8.58
N LYS A 246 -20.37 4.12 -9.30
CA LYS A 246 -21.07 5.23 -8.62
C LYS A 246 -22.18 4.57 -7.80
N ILE A 247 -22.42 5.05 -6.58
CA ILE A 247 -23.57 4.57 -5.81
C ILE A 247 -24.83 4.99 -6.59
N GLU A 248 -25.42 4.04 -7.30
CA GLU A 248 -26.58 4.22 -8.18
C GLU A 248 -27.74 3.31 -7.74
N SER A 249 -27.48 2.38 -6.83
CA SER A 249 -28.42 1.37 -6.37
C SER A 249 -28.28 1.07 -4.88
N ALA A 250 -29.29 0.40 -4.32
CA ALA A 250 -29.25 -0.13 -2.96
C ALA A 250 -28.11 -1.14 -2.76
N THR A 251 -27.70 -1.84 -3.81
CA THR A 251 -26.55 -2.76 -3.78
C THR A 251 -25.23 -2.05 -3.55
N ASP A 252 -25.04 -0.90 -4.19
CA ASP A 252 -23.82 -0.12 -3.98
C ASP A 252 -23.76 0.43 -2.53
N VAL A 253 -24.92 0.76 -1.95
CA VAL A 253 -25.02 1.14 -0.53
C VAL A 253 -24.77 -0.05 0.40
N ALA A 254 -25.23 -1.26 0.03
CA ALA A 254 -24.99 -2.49 0.77
C ALA A 254 -23.48 -2.78 0.89
N ASP A 255 -22.73 -2.62 -0.21
CA ASP A 255 -21.27 -2.77 -0.23
C ASP A 255 -20.57 -1.80 0.76
N VAL A 256 -21.07 -0.57 0.89
CA VAL A 256 -20.59 0.37 1.90
C VAL A 256 -20.93 -0.12 3.31
N MET A 257 -22.15 -0.60 3.53
CA MET A 257 -22.60 -1.10 4.84
C MET A 257 -21.76 -2.30 5.34
N TYR A 258 -21.32 -3.20 4.46
CA TYR A 258 -20.46 -4.34 4.84
C TYR A 258 -19.09 -3.92 5.40
N ARG A 259 -18.64 -2.70 5.11
CA ARG A 259 -17.36 -2.15 5.58
C ARG A 259 -17.49 -1.42 6.93
N LEU A 260 -18.73 -1.13 7.36
CA LEU A 260 -19.03 -0.43 8.61
C LEU A 260 -19.24 -1.42 9.77
N HIS A 261 -19.06 -0.94 11.00
CA HIS A 261 -19.33 -1.73 12.20
C HIS A 261 -20.83 -1.84 12.44
N GLU A 262 -21.29 -3.03 12.86
CA GLU A 262 -22.71 -3.25 13.17
C GLU A 262 -23.11 -2.57 14.47
N THR A 263 -24.30 -1.95 14.44
CA THR A 263 -24.98 -1.51 15.65
C THR A 263 -25.62 -2.75 16.25
N ARG A 264 -25.10 -3.22 17.39
CA ARG A 264 -25.77 -4.23 18.21
C ARG A 264 -26.88 -3.61 19.03
#